data_AF-A0A1Y3BPP2-F1
#
_entry.id   AF-A0A1Y3BPP2-F1
#
_cell.length_a   1.000
_cell.length_b   1.000
_cell.length_c   1.000
_cell.angle_alpha   90.00
_cell.angle_beta   90.00
_cell.angle_gamma   90.00
#
_symmetry.space_group_name_H-M   'P 1'
#
loop_
_entity.id
_entity.type
_entity.pdbx_description
1 polymer ?
#
loop_
_entity_poly.entity_id
_entity_poly.type
_entity_poly.pdbx_seq_one_letter_code
_entity_poly.pdbx_strand_id
1 'polypeptide(L)'
;EIFAESYYAQQLALSIALYAFETNSVFTLIKLAYHLRGLVRKYTELWQIKKRRKLWQDEHARLYFEAHMRFANGMINIVISHTPPKFLRIMNFLGYKGTETIGLNEMNRVAFDLNTGYWTKMAQLTLIYYWVYGKPHGENVPDDLSLCKKLIEAELQMFP
;
A
#
# COMPACT_ATOMS: atom_id res chain seq x y z
N GLU A 1 3.26 -18.23 11.79
CA GLU A 1 3.71 -17.00 12.45
C GLU A 1 3.79 -15.79 11.51
N ILE A 2 4.66 -15.77 10.49
CA ILE A 2 4.81 -14.60 9.56
C ILE A 2 3.48 -14.11 8.97
N PHE A 3 2.62 -15.03 8.50
CA PHE A 3 1.32 -14.64 7.96
C PHE A 3 0.41 -14.03 9.02
N ALA A 4 0.43 -14.54 10.25
CA ALA A 4 -0.34 -13.95 11.35
C ALA A 4 0.15 -12.54 11.67
N GLU A 5 1.48 -12.32 11.71
CA GLU A 5 2.05 -10.97 11.86
C GLU A 5 1.70 -10.05 10.68
N SER A 6 1.65 -10.61 9.47
CA SER A 6 1.25 -9.87 8.27
C SER A 6 -0.21 -9.42 8.33
N TYR A 7 -1.11 -10.31 8.73
CA TYR A 7 -2.53 -9.99 8.93
C TYR A 7 -2.73 -8.99 10.07
N TYR A 8 -1.96 -9.11 11.16
CA TYR A 8 -1.97 -8.12 12.24
C TYR A 8 -1.54 -6.73 11.74
N ALA A 9 -0.50 -6.64 10.90
CA ALA A 9 -0.09 -5.37 10.30
C ALA A 9 -1.18 -4.79 9.37
N GLN A 10 -1.88 -5.61 8.59
CA GLN A 10 -3.00 -5.18 7.76
C GLN A 10 -4.17 -4.65 8.60
N GLN A 11 -4.55 -5.40 9.64
CA GLN A 11 -5.61 -5.00 10.56
C GLN A 11 -5.28 -3.66 11.22
N LEU A 12 -4.03 -3.48 11.65
CA LEU A 12 -3.56 -2.21 12.21
C LEU A 12 -3.63 -1.07 11.19
N ALA A 13 -3.27 -1.31 9.93
CA ALA A 13 -3.39 -0.32 8.86
C ALA A 13 -4.85 0.10 8.60
N LEU A 14 -5.78 -0.86 8.59
CA LEU A 14 -7.21 -0.57 8.45
C LEU A 14 -7.75 0.20 9.66
N SER A 15 -7.34 -0.15 10.88
CA SER A 15 -7.70 0.63 12.08
C SER A 15 -7.17 2.06 12.02
N ILE A 16 -5.94 2.28 11.54
CA ILE A 16 -5.38 3.62 11.33
C ILE A 16 -6.23 4.41 10.32
N ALA A 17 -6.64 3.78 9.22
CA ALA A 17 -7.51 4.43 8.24
C ALA A 17 -8.86 4.83 8.86
N LEU A 18 -9.49 3.93 9.63
CA LEU A 18 -10.74 4.23 10.35
C LEU A 18 -10.57 5.39 11.35
N TYR A 19 -9.51 5.36 12.16
CA TYR A 19 -9.23 6.45 13.09
C TYR A 19 -9.00 7.77 12.37
N ALA A 20 -8.35 7.77 11.21
CA ALA A 20 -8.15 8.98 10.41
C ALA A 20 -9.49 9.59 9.96
N PHE A 21 -10.47 8.77 9.58
CA PHE A 21 -11.83 9.25 9.26
C PHE A 21 -12.59 9.77 10.47
N GLU A 22 -12.38 9.17 11.65
CA GLU A 22 -13.05 9.56 12.89
C GLU A 22 -12.34 10.70 13.66
N THR A 23 -11.24 11.25 13.12
CA THR A 23 -10.39 12.19 13.87
C THR A 23 -11.09 13.54 14.06
N ASN A 24 -11.81 13.67 15.17
CA ASN A 24 -12.48 14.92 15.59
C ASN A 24 -11.84 15.55 16.84
N SER A 25 -10.77 14.94 17.38
CA SER A 25 -10.12 15.38 18.61
C SER A 25 -8.60 15.14 18.62
N VAL A 26 -7.90 15.84 19.52
CA VAL A 26 -6.46 15.60 19.79
C VAL A 26 -6.22 14.19 20.33
N PHE A 27 -7.15 13.63 21.12
CA PHE A 27 -7.02 12.25 21.64
C PHE A 27 -7.05 11.20 20.53
N THR A 28 -7.92 11.35 19.54
CA THR A 28 -7.96 10.48 18.35
C THR A 28 -6.69 10.62 17.51
N LEU A 29 -6.12 11.83 17.43
CA LEU A 29 -4.84 12.06 16.74
C LEU A 29 -3.66 11.38 17.45
N ILE A 30 -3.62 11.41 18.78
CA ILE A 30 -2.58 10.72 19.57
C ILE A 30 -2.68 9.20 19.38
N LYS A 31 -3.89 8.64 19.42
CA LYS A 31 -4.12 7.21 19.13
C LYS A 31 -3.65 6.85 17.73
N LEU A 32 -4.02 7.66 16.73
CA LEU A 32 -3.58 7.49 15.35
C LEU A 32 -2.04 7.45 15.25
N ALA A 33 -1.35 8.41 15.87
CA ALA A 33 0.11 8.46 15.88
C ALA A 33 0.75 7.24 16.56
N TYR A 34 0.18 6.76 17.67
CA TYR A 34 0.64 5.57 18.36
C TYR A 34 0.51 4.32 17.47
N HIS A 35 -0.66 4.11 16.86
CA HIS A 35 -0.89 2.98 15.97
C HIS A 35 0.00 3.05 14.73
N LEU A 36 0.15 4.24 14.14
CA LEU A 36 1.03 4.47 13.00
C LEU A 36 2.46 4.07 13.34
N ARG A 37 2.97 4.47 14.52
CA ARG A 37 4.30 4.05 15.00
C ARG A 37 4.44 2.53 15.07
N GLY A 38 3.43 1.85 15.59
CA GLY A 38 3.36 0.39 15.64
C GLY A 38 3.40 -0.25 14.25
N LEU A 39 2.64 0.32 13.30
CA LEU A 39 2.60 -0.15 11.92
C LEU A 39 3.96 0.00 11.23
N VAL A 40 4.66 1.14 11.39
CA VAL A 40 6.02 1.32 10.81
C VAL A 40 6.93 0.20 11.25
N ARG A 41 6.97 -0.04 12.57
CA ARG A 41 7.88 -0.98 13.19
C ARG A 41 7.63 -2.37 12.64
N LYS A 42 6.37 -2.79 12.68
CA LYS A 42 5.98 -4.14 12.27
C LYS A 42 6.17 -4.36 10.77
N TYR A 43 5.86 -3.35 9.94
CA TYR A 43 6.18 -3.38 8.50
C TYR A 43 7.68 -3.50 8.23
N THR A 44 8.51 -2.74 8.94
CA THR A 44 9.98 -2.77 8.80
C THR A 44 10.53 -4.16 9.11
N GLU A 45 10.04 -4.79 10.18
CA GLU A 45 10.42 -6.16 10.55
C GLU A 45 10.03 -7.18 9.46
N LEU A 46 8.78 -7.14 8.99
CA LEU A 46 8.30 -8.00 7.91
C LEU A 46 9.09 -7.79 6.60
N TRP A 47 9.49 -6.55 6.31
CA TRP A 47 10.32 -6.24 5.15
C TRP A 47 11.74 -6.82 5.26
N GLN A 48 12.32 -6.80 6.46
CA GLN A 48 13.60 -7.48 6.70
C GLN A 48 13.46 -9.01 6.56
N ILE A 49 12.36 -9.59 7.01
CA ILE A 49 12.06 -11.02 6.81
C ILE A 49 11.99 -11.34 5.31
N LYS A 50 11.26 -10.54 4.51
CA LYS A 50 11.22 -10.68 3.04
C LYS A 50 12.61 -10.68 2.43
N LYS A 51 13.50 -9.80 2.88
CA LYS A 51 14.87 -9.67 2.34
C LYS A 51 15.80 -10.82 2.74
N ARG A 52 15.70 -11.30 3.99
CA ARG A 52 16.67 -12.22 4.58
C ARG A 52 16.26 -13.69 4.46
N ARG A 53 14.97 -13.98 4.45
CA ARG A 53 14.45 -15.35 4.43
C ARG A 53 14.60 -15.96 3.04
N LYS A 54 15.55 -16.88 2.91
CA LYS A 54 15.82 -17.63 1.68
C LYS A 54 15.02 -18.94 1.57
N LEU A 55 14.72 -19.57 2.71
CA LEU A 55 14.05 -20.88 2.75
C LEU A 55 12.54 -20.71 3.00
N TRP A 56 11.76 -21.18 2.04
CA TRP A 56 10.31 -21.26 2.09
C TRP A 56 9.89 -22.70 1.83
N GLN A 57 8.93 -23.18 2.60
CA GLN A 57 8.40 -24.55 2.44
C GLN A 57 7.46 -24.64 1.24
N ASP A 58 6.78 -23.53 0.93
CA ASP A 58 5.88 -23.40 -0.19
C ASP A 58 6.19 -22.09 -0.92
N GLU A 59 6.36 -22.21 -2.23
CA GLU A 59 6.66 -21.10 -3.13
C GLU A 59 5.45 -20.19 -3.32
N HIS A 60 4.23 -20.72 -3.28
CA HIS A 60 3.02 -19.91 -3.33
C HIS A 60 2.90 -19.03 -2.08
N ALA A 61 3.14 -19.60 -0.89
CA ALA A 61 3.24 -18.84 0.35
C ALA A 61 4.32 -17.74 0.27
N ARG A 62 5.51 -18.06 -0.26
CA ARG A 62 6.59 -17.08 -0.46
C ARG A 62 6.12 -15.91 -1.33
N LEU A 63 5.57 -16.21 -2.51
CA LEU A 63 5.12 -15.21 -3.47
C LEU A 63 3.96 -14.37 -2.90
N TYR A 64 3.00 -14.99 -2.22
CA TYR A 64 1.89 -14.28 -1.59
C TYR A 64 2.37 -13.30 -0.52
N PHE A 65 3.33 -13.72 0.33
CA PHE A 65 3.94 -12.82 1.31
C PHE A 65 4.74 -11.71 0.64
N GLU A 66 5.52 -12.02 -0.40
CA GLU A 66 6.24 -11.01 -1.19
C GLU A 66 5.29 -9.99 -1.80
N ALA A 67 4.19 -10.43 -2.41
CA ALA A 67 3.18 -9.56 -2.99
C ALA A 67 2.52 -8.65 -1.95
N HIS A 68 2.13 -9.20 -0.80
CA HIS A 68 1.61 -8.40 0.31
C HIS A 68 2.61 -7.30 0.73
N MET A 69 3.86 -7.66 0.94
CA MET A 69 4.88 -6.71 1.40
C MET A 69 5.16 -5.63 0.36
N ARG A 70 5.21 -5.98 -0.93
CA ARG A 70 5.36 -5.00 -2.01
C ARG A 70 4.15 -4.10 -2.14
N PHE A 71 2.94 -4.64 -2.05
CA PHE A 71 1.69 -3.87 -2.04
C PHE A 71 1.70 -2.86 -0.89
N ALA A 72 2.03 -3.29 0.33
CA ALA A 72 2.15 -2.40 1.48
C ALA A 72 3.23 -1.32 1.26
N ASN A 73 4.39 -1.66 0.67
CA ASN A 73 5.41 -0.68 0.30
C ASN A 73 4.88 0.36 -0.70
N GLY A 74 4.15 -0.13 -1.70
CA GLY A 74 3.49 0.66 -2.73
C GLY A 74 2.55 1.69 -2.11
N MET A 75 1.64 1.21 -1.25
CA MET A 75 0.65 2.03 -0.55
C MET A 75 1.31 3.12 0.28
N ILE A 76 2.30 2.76 1.10
CA ILE A 76 2.99 3.71 1.98
C ILE A 76 3.64 4.82 1.15
N ASN A 77 4.34 4.47 0.06
CA ASN A 77 5.00 5.46 -0.80
C ASN A 77 4.01 6.37 -1.52
N ILE A 78 2.91 5.80 -2.06
CA ILE A 78 1.85 6.58 -2.71
C ILE A 78 1.20 7.54 -1.71
N VAL A 79 0.74 7.05 -0.55
CA VAL A 79 0.06 7.86 0.48
C VAL A 79 0.97 8.98 0.99
N ILE A 80 2.25 8.68 1.26
CA ILE A 80 3.19 9.72 1.71
C ILE A 80 3.39 10.77 0.61
N SER A 81 3.58 10.36 -0.64
CA SER A 81 3.82 11.31 -1.74
C SER A 81 2.65 12.26 -2.01
N HIS A 82 1.42 11.87 -1.63
CA HIS A 82 0.20 12.69 -1.78
C HIS A 82 -0.22 13.39 -0.48
N THR A 83 0.52 13.16 0.62
CA THR A 83 0.28 13.84 1.89
C THR A 83 0.63 15.32 1.76
N PRO A 84 -0.23 16.26 2.21
CA PRO A 84 0.07 17.69 2.11
C PRO A 84 1.38 18.08 2.84
N PRO A 85 2.12 19.11 2.38
CA PRO A 85 3.43 19.49 2.92
C PRO A 85 3.49 19.72 4.44
N LYS A 86 2.39 20.20 5.03
CA LYS A 86 2.27 20.41 6.49
C LYS A 86 2.35 19.10 7.28
N PHE A 87 1.77 18.02 6.74
CA PHE A 87 1.79 16.68 7.34
C PHE A 87 3.05 15.90 6.97
N LEU A 88 3.69 16.20 5.84
CA LEU A 88 4.97 15.60 5.45
C LEU A 88 6.09 15.87 6.46
N ARG A 89 6.12 17.03 7.12
CA ARG A 89 7.13 17.31 8.17
C ARG A 89 7.01 16.34 9.35
N ILE A 90 5.79 15.99 9.74
CA ILE A 90 5.50 15.03 10.82
C ILE A 90 5.90 13.62 10.39
N MET A 91 5.53 13.22 9.17
CA MET A 91 5.91 11.91 8.62
C MET A 91 7.43 11.76 8.50
N ASN A 92 8.11 12.77 7.95
CA ASN A 92 9.58 12.79 7.85
C ASN A 92 10.26 12.71 9.23
N PHE A 93 9.72 13.41 10.24
CA PHE A 93 10.21 13.30 11.61
C PHE A 93 10.04 11.89 12.19
N LEU A 94 8.97 11.19 11.82
CA LEU A 94 8.75 9.78 12.17
C LEU A 94 9.59 8.80 11.33
N GLY A 95 10.45 9.30 10.44
CA GLY A 95 11.36 8.50 9.60
C GLY A 95 10.79 8.10 8.24
N TYR A 96 9.63 8.62 7.85
CA TYR A 96 8.99 8.30 6.58
C TYR A 96 9.42 9.22 5.45
N LYS A 97 10.10 8.66 4.46
CA LYS A 97 10.31 9.26 3.14
C LYS A 97 9.68 8.34 2.10
N GLY A 98 8.75 8.88 1.31
CA GLY A 98 8.07 8.13 0.26
C GLY A 98 8.18 8.84 -1.07
N THR A 99 8.38 8.06 -2.14
CA THR A 99 8.43 8.57 -3.50
C THR A 99 7.35 7.89 -4.33
N GLU A 100 6.55 8.68 -5.03
CA GLU A 100 5.49 8.19 -5.92
C GLU A 100 6.00 7.13 -6.90
N THR A 101 7.17 7.35 -7.51
CA THR A 101 7.81 6.42 -8.44
C THR A 101 8.08 5.05 -7.83
N ILE A 102 8.55 5.00 -6.58
CA ILE A 102 8.77 3.73 -5.86
C ILE A 102 7.42 3.07 -5.60
N GLY A 103 6.43 3.87 -5.20
CA GLY A 103 5.08 3.43 -4.93
C GLY A 103 4.44 2.73 -6.14
N LEU A 104 4.45 3.40 -7.29
CA LEU A 104 3.91 2.89 -8.55
C LEU A 104 4.68 1.68 -9.06
N ASN A 105 6.02 1.65 -8.95
CA ASN A 105 6.81 0.49 -9.38
C ASN A 105 6.46 -0.76 -8.57
N GLU A 106 6.37 -0.66 -7.24
CA GLU A 106 5.98 -1.81 -6.41
C GLU A 106 4.54 -2.24 -6.68
N MET A 107 3.61 -1.30 -6.89
CA MET A 107 2.23 -1.62 -7.27
C MET A 107 2.13 -2.35 -8.60
N ASN A 108 2.82 -1.85 -9.64
CA ASN A 108 2.83 -2.48 -10.96
C ASN A 108 3.39 -3.92 -10.89
N ARG A 109 4.46 -4.15 -10.13
CA ARG A 109 5.00 -5.50 -9.92
C ARG A 109 3.97 -6.46 -9.33
N VAL A 110 3.19 -6.01 -8.34
CA VAL A 110 2.15 -6.85 -7.74
C VAL A 110 0.98 -7.06 -8.71
N ALA A 111 0.60 -6.03 -9.45
CA ALA A 111 -0.53 -6.03 -10.38
C ALA A 111 -0.28 -6.86 -11.64
N PHE A 112 0.97 -7.00 -12.09
CA PHE A 112 1.28 -7.60 -13.39
C PHE A 112 2.28 -8.76 -13.33
N ASP A 113 3.23 -8.78 -12.39
CA ASP A 113 4.35 -9.73 -12.45
C ASP A 113 4.16 -10.93 -11.52
N LEU A 114 3.55 -10.73 -10.34
CA LEU A 114 3.56 -11.75 -9.28
C LEU A 114 2.40 -12.76 -9.33
N ASN A 115 1.30 -12.44 -10.02
CA ASN A 115 0.10 -13.28 -10.15
C ASN A 115 -0.32 -13.99 -8.85
N THR A 116 -0.65 -13.21 -7.81
CA THR A 116 -0.88 -13.71 -6.43
C THR A 116 -2.35 -13.64 -6.00
N GLY A 117 -3.27 -13.75 -6.95
CA GLY A 117 -4.71 -13.73 -6.69
C GLY A 117 -5.16 -12.42 -6.05
N TYR A 118 -5.54 -12.46 -4.77
CA TYR A 118 -6.06 -11.31 -4.02
C TYR A 118 -5.18 -10.06 -4.12
N TRP A 119 -3.86 -10.18 -3.89
CA TRP A 119 -2.98 -9.01 -3.91
C TRP A 119 -2.83 -8.39 -5.28
N THR A 120 -2.85 -9.21 -6.33
CA THR A 120 -2.86 -8.72 -7.71
C THR A 120 -4.11 -7.87 -7.97
N LYS A 121 -5.30 -8.34 -7.56
CA LYS A 121 -6.55 -7.57 -7.70
C LYS A 121 -6.54 -6.29 -6.86
N MET A 122 -6.07 -6.36 -5.61
CA MET A 122 -5.95 -5.17 -4.77
C MET A 122 -5.00 -4.14 -5.36
N ALA A 123 -3.85 -4.56 -5.92
CA ALA A 123 -2.92 -3.64 -6.58
C ALA A 123 -3.54 -2.98 -7.81
N GLN A 124 -4.26 -3.74 -8.64
CA GLN A 124 -4.97 -3.22 -9.81
C GLN A 124 -6.06 -2.21 -9.41
N LEU A 125 -6.88 -2.54 -8.42
CA LEU A 125 -7.89 -1.62 -7.88
C LEU A 125 -7.27 -0.34 -7.31
N THR A 126 -6.17 -0.45 -6.57
CA THR A 126 -5.42 0.71 -6.08
C THR A 126 -4.88 1.57 -7.22
N LEU A 127 -4.34 0.97 -8.28
CA LEU A 127 -3.85 1.70 -9.46
C LEU A 127 -4.98 2.44 -10.18
N ILE A 128 -6.15 1.81 -10.33
CA ILE A 128 -7.34 2.45 -10.89
C ILE A 128 -7.75 3.64 -10.02
N TYR A 129 -7.90 3.43 -8.71
CA TYR A 129 -8.24 4.52 -7.78
C TYR A 129 -7.21 5.65 -7.84
N TYR A 130 -5.92 5.30 -7.88
CA TYR A 130 -4.84 6.27 -7.95
C TYR A 130 -4.94 7.13 -9.21
N TRP A 131 -5.07 6.54 -10.40
CA TRP A 131 -5.10 7.31 -11.65
C TRP A 131 -6.40 8.06 -11.87
N VAL A 132 -7.53 7.57 -11.36
CA VAL A 132 -8.84 8.22 -11.52
C VAL A 132 -9.08 9.31 -10.47
N TYR A 133 -8.68 9.07 -9.21
CA TYR A 133 -9.00 9.95 -8.08
C TYR A 133 -7.79 10.49 -7.33
N GLY A 134 -6.75 9.67 -7.13
CA GLY A 134 -5.60 10.06 -6.29
C GLY A 134 -4.68 11.09 -6.94
N LYS A 135 -4.40 10.93 -8.23
CA LYS A 135 -3.48 11.75 -9.01
C LYS A 135 -4.13 13.03 -9.55
N PRO A 136 -5.38 13.02 -10.06
CA PRO A 136 -6.02 14.23 -10.58
C PRO A 136 -6.47 15.17 -9.45
N HIS A 137 -5.59 16.07 -9.02
CA HIS A 137 -5.89 17.18 -8.11
C HIS A 137 -5.50 18.54 -8.72
N GLY A 138 -5.77 18.72 -10.03
CA GLY A 138 -5.55 19.97 -10.76
C GLY A 138 -5.67 19.79 -12.27
N GLU A 139 -5.82 20.88 -13.02
CA GLU A 139 -5.76 20.85 -14.48
C GLU A 139 -4.34 20.51 -14.95
N ASN A 140 -4.18 19.54 -15.86
CA ASN A 140 -2.91 19.08 -16.45
C ASN A 140 -2.03 18.11 -15.64
N VAL A 141 -2.60 17.35 -14.71
CA VAL A 141 -1.84 16.25 -14.08
C VAL A 141 -1.81 15.04 -15.04
N PRO A 142 -0.63 14.42 -15.29
CA PRO A 142 -0.56 13.19 -16.07
C PRO A 142 -1.47 12.11 -15.47
N ASP A 143 -2.34 11.54 -16.31
CA ASP A 143 -3.16 10.38 -15.99
C ASP A 143 -2.74 9.17 -16.84
N ASP A 144 -3.14 7.97 -16.41
CA ASP A 144 -3.01 6.75 -17.19
C ASP A 144 -4.37 6.04 -17.25
N LEU A 145 -5.34 6.72 -17.83
CA LEU A 145 -6.69 6.19 -18.04
C LEU A 145 -6.69 5.00 -19.01
N SER A 146 -5.69 4.93 -19.91
CA SER A 146 -5.45 3.77 -20.76
C SER A 146 -5.18 2.51 -19.95
N LEU A 147 -4.32 2.58 -18.94
CA LEU A 147 -4.05 1.48 -18.03
C LEU A 147 -5.31 1.06 -17.28
N CYS A 148 -6.09 2.03 -16.78
CA CYS A 148 -7.34 1.77 -16.08
C CYS A 148 -8.34 1.02 -16.97
N LYS A 149 -8.53 1.49 -18.20
CA LYS A 149 -9.40 0.85 -19.20
C LYS A 149 -8.94 -0.57 -19.48
N LYS A 150 -7.64 -0.77 -19.73
CA LYS A 150 -7.05 -2.10 -19.97
C LYS A 150 -7.30 -3.05 -18.80
N LEU A 151 -7.13 -2.59 -17.57
CA LEU A 151 -7.37 -3.39 -16.37
C LEU A 151 -8.84 -3.80 -16.25
N ILE A 152 -9.76 -2.85 -16.43
CA ILE A 152 -11.20 -3.11 -16.35
C ILE A 152 -11.66 -4.07 -17.45
N GLU A 153 -11.23 -3.85 -18.70
CA GLU A 153 -11.59 -4.72 -19.83
C GLU A 153 -11.07 -6.15 -19.66
N ALA A 154 -9.86 -6.32 -19.10
CA ALA A 154 -9.32 -7.64 -18.81
C ALA A 154 -10.16 -8.39 -17.75
N GLU A 155 -10.67 -7.70 -16.73
CA GLU A 155 -11.55 -8.30 -15.73
C GLU A 155 -12.93 -8.67 -16.30
N LEU A 156 -13.52 -7.78 -17.10
CA LEU A 156 -14.83 -8.02 -17.74
C LEU A 156 -14.80 -9.21 -18.71
N GLN A 157 -13.65 -9.50 -19.33
CA GLN A 157 -13.50 -10.71 -20.16
C GLN A 157 -13.53 -12.02 -19.33
N MET A 158 -13.06 -11.97 -18.08
CA MET A 158 -13.09 -13.14 -17.18
C MET A 158 -14.43 -13.30 -16.47
N PHE A 159 -15.12 -12.19 -16.18
CA PHE A 159 -16.41 -12.13 -15.51
C PHE A 159 -17.39 -11.27 -16.33
N PRO A 160 -17.99 -11.82 -17.40
CA PRO A 160 -18.90 -11.09 -18.28
C PRO A 160 -20.21 -10.67 -17.59
#